data_AF-E2BEE6-F1
#
_entry.id   AF-E2BEE6-F1
#
_cell.length_a   1.000
_cell.length_b   1.000
_cell.length_c   1.000
_cell.angle_alpha   90.00
_cell.angle_beta   90.00
_cell.angle_gamma   90.00
#
_symmetry.space_group_name_H-M   'P 1'
#
loop_
_entity.id
_entity.type
_entity.pdbx_description
1 polymer ?
#
loop_
_entity_poly.entity_id
_entity_poly.type
_entity_poly.pdbx_seq_one_letter_code
_entity_poly.pdbx_strand_id
1 'polypeptide(L)'
;MSDLFFYSLFYILISGCIVYPPIEFVAAGLTIKDVFRDVLGCENEFFIQYHIRRSVLTLFIHSMLPLDYIMGLMFYGHLDVGKWVYSGENPIGLIIVVFVTVGTLYTLNKICEWYIHNWESHPIAQNLSVYSNNNISWLDVAADINKEYRRVDKTDIITNGVTRIVATDNWIIKITPYKLQVIHQSDATLIVNQCDTHLMSAITGDQVQFINIQVKSMRATAEPFDIRLNALDFKELQDKVIRPIIIPQNITFHKTLLDRFISTFKEEANKNPVYNTAQVSNIAAIIYFTIFSPVYQPGSAYDSYL
;
A
#
# COMPACT_ATOMS: atom_id res chain seq x y z
N MET A 1 -4.52 23.63 -30.76
CA MET A 1 -4.70 22.25 -30.25
C MET A 1 -3.48 21.74 -29.50
N SER A 2 -2.26 21.95 -30.03
CA SER A 2 -1.00 21.64 -29.36
C SER A 2 -0.89 22.22 -27.92
N ASP A 3 -1.13 23.52 -27.76
CA ASP A 3 -0.81 24.21 -26.50
C ASP A 3 -1.72 23.81 -25.33
N LEU A 4 -3.03 23.67 -25.60
CA LEU A 4 -3.98 23.14 -24.64
C LEU A 4 -3.60 21.71 -24.21
N PHE A 5 -3.24 20.86 -25.17
CA PHE A 5 -2.83 19.48 -24.88
C PHE A 5 -1.58 19.43 -24.00
N PHE A 6 -0.55 20.21 -24.34
CA PHE A 6 0.68 20.28 -23.53
C PHE A 6 0.43 20.83 -22.14
N TYR A 7 -0.40 21.88 -22.02
CA TYR A 7 -0.80 22.42 -20.72
C TYR A 7 -1.52 21.37 -19.88
N SER A 8 -2.55 20.71 -20.43
CA SER A 8 -3.31 19.69 -19.71
C SER A 8 -2.45 18.48 -19.32
N LEU A 9 -1.59 18.01 -20.22
CA LEU A 9 -0.67 16.91 -19.95
C LEU A 9 0.30 17.26 -18.81
N PHE A 10 0.93 18.42 -18.89
CA PHE A 10 1.86 18.89 -17.87
C PHE A 10 1.14 19.07 -16.52
N TYR A 11 -0.05 19.66 -16.52
CA TYR A 11 -0.84 19.87 -15.32
C TYR A 11 -1.24 18.56 -14.65
N ILE A 12 -1.70 17.56 -15.43
CA ILE A 12 -2.07 16.23 -14.92
C ILE A 12 -0.85 15.52 -14.33
N LEU A 13 0.30 15.60 -15.00
CA LEU A 13 1.55 14.99 -14.50
C LEU A 13 1.95 15.60 -13.16
N ILE A 14 2.03 16.93 -13.06
CA ILE A 14 2.39 17.64 -11.83
C ILE A 14 1.36 17.37 -10.72
N SER A 15 0.06 17.42 -11.04
CA SER A 15 -1.00 17.11 -10.08
C SER A 15 -0.87 15.67 -9.57
N GLY A 16 -0.62 14.72 -10.47
CA GLY A 16 -0.36 13.32 -10.11
C GLY A 16 0.82 13.18 -9.15
N CYS A 17 1.91 13.90 -9.39
CA CYS A 17 3.07 13.94 -8.50
C CYS A 17 2.79 14.62 -7.15
N ILE A 18 1.85 15.55 -7.06
CA ILE A 18 1.44 16.15 -5.77
C ILE A 18 0.56 15.17 -4.98
N VAL A 19 -0.35 14.48 -5.66
CA VAL A 19 -1.28 13.54 -5.01
C VAL A 19 -0.61 12.24 -4.57
N TYR A 20 0.23 11.69 -5.44
CA TYR A 20 1.00 10.49 -5.18
C TYR A 20 2.47 10.77 -5.50
N PRO A 21 3.22 11.34 -4.54
CA PRO A 21 4.59 11.76 -4.77
C PRO A 21 5.47 10.56 -5.12
N PRO A 22 6.12 10.56 -6.30
CA PRO A 22 7.09 9.54 -6.63
C PRO A 22 8.36 9.72 -5.77
N ILE A 23 9.23 8.71 -5.78
CA ILE A 23 10.41 8.66 -4.89
C ILE A 23 11.30 9.89 -5.08
N GLU A 24 11.38 10.40 -6.30
CA GLU A 24 12.15 11.59 -6.67
C GLU A 24 11.59 12.86 -6.00
N PHE A 25 10.27 13.02 -5.93
CA PHE A 25 9.63 14.15 -5.24
C PHE A 25 9.81 14.02 -3.73
N VAL A 26 9.75 12.80 -3.20
CA VAL A 26 10.03 12.54 -1.79
C VAL A 26 11.49 12.88 -1.46
N ALA A 27 12.44 12.47 -2.31
CA ALA A 27 13.86 12.76 -2.14
C ALA A 27 14.18 14.26 -2.28
N ALA A 28 13.49 14.96 -3.17
CA ALA A 28 13.62 16.41 -3.36
C ALA A 28 12.93 17.23 -2.25
N GLY A 29 12.19 16.59 -1.34
CA GLY A 29 11.43 17.29 -0.29
C GLY A 29 10.23 18.09 -0.82
N LEU A 30 9.71 17.75 -2.00
CA LEU A 30 8.55 18.40 -2.63
C LEU A 30 7.21 17.80 -2.16
N THR A 31 7.19 17.22 -0.96
CA THR A 31 5.98 16.64 -0.39
C THR A 31 5.25 17.68 0.47
N ILE A 32 3.92 17.55 0.61
CA ILE A 32 3.11 18.50 1.40
C ILE A 32 3.64 18.62 2.85
N LYS A 33 4.12 17.52 3.44
CA LYS A 33 4.71 17.54 4.79
C LYS A 33 6.00 18.37 4.88
N ASP A 34 6.79 18.42 3.82
CA ASP A 34 8.09 19.08 3.80
C ASP A 34 7.96 20.56 3.43
N VAL A 35 7.10 20.88 2.45
CA VAL A 35 6.81 22.26 2.03
C VAL A 35 6.16 23.07 3.16
N PHE A 36 5.28 22.43 3.95
CA PHE A 36 4.55 23.09 5.05
C PHE A 36 5.06 22.70 6.43
N ARG A 37 6.34 22.34 6.55
CA ARG A 37 6.95 21.88 7.81
C ARG A 37 6.72 22.86 8.96
N ASP A 38 6.88 24.15 8.72
CA ASP A 38 6.75 25.20 9.74
C ASP A 38 5.29 25.35 10.24
N VAL A 39 4.31 25.11 9.36
CA VAL A 39 2.88 25.18 9.71
C VAL A 39 2.44 23.91 10.45
N LEU A 40 2.96 22.76 10.04
CA LEU A 40 2.61 21.47 10.63
C LEU A 40 3.21 21.29 12.02
N GLY A 41 4.44 21.77 12.22
CA GLY A 41 5.18 21.62 13.47
C GLY A 41 5.86 20.24 13.60
N CYS A 42 6.18 19.86 14.83
CA CYS A 42 6.92 18.63 15.10
C CYS A 42 5.99 17.43 15.33
N GLU A 43 6.12 16.41 14.48
CA GLU A 43 5.37 15.13 14.58
C GLU A 43 5.63 14.41 15.92
N ASN A 44 6.86 14.48 16.44
CA ASN A 44 7.24 13.81 17.69
C ASN A 44 6.59 14.46 18.93
N GLU A 45 6.29 15.75 18.91
CA GLU A 45 5.70 16.41 20.08
C GLU A 45 4.18 16.22 20.12
N PHE A 46 3.48 16.58 19.05
CA PHE A 46 2.02 16.56 18.99
C PHE A 46 1.54 15.73 17.81
N PHE A 47 1.79 14.42 17.87
CA PHE A 47 1.52 13.46 16.79
C PHE A 47 0.09 13.56 16.23
N ILE A 48 -0.94 13.49 17.09
CA ILE A 48 -2.33 13.55 16.63
C ILE A 48 -2.66 14.91 16.00
N GLN A 49 -2.27 16.02 16.64
CA GLN A 49 -2.57 17.36 16.14
C GLN A 49 -1.84 17.66 14.83
N TYR A 50 -0.59 17.19 14.71
CA TYR A 50 0.20 17.24 13.49
C TYR A 50 -0.53 16.54 12.35
N HIS A 51 -1.07 15.34 12.58
CA HIS A 51 -1.81 14.62 11.55
C HIS A 51 -3.17 15.22 11.19
N ILE A 52 -3.87 15.84 12.15
CA ILE A 52 -5.09 16.62 11.86
C ILE A 52 -4.75 17.82 10.95
N ARG A 53 -3.72 18.59 11.29
CA ARG A 53 -3.27 19.72 10.45
C ARG A 53 -2.84 19.24 9.06
N ARG A 54 -2.11 18.12 9.00
CA ARG A 54 -1.66 17.52 7.74
C ARG A 54 -2.81 17.06 6.87
N SER A 55 -3.82 16.37 7.43
CA SER A 55 -4.96 15.89 6.65
C SER A 55 -5.79 17.04 6.11
N VAL A 56 -6.01 18.08 6.92
CA VAL A 56 -6.73 19.30 6.52
C VAL A 56 -6.00 20.03 5.39
N LEU A 57 -4.70 20.25 5.56
CA LEU A 57 -3.87 20.90 4.55
C LEU A 57 -3.80 20.10 3.26
N THR A 58 -3.65 18.77 3.36
CA THR A 58 -3.63 17.88 2.20
C THR A 58 -4.97 17.94 1.47
N LEU A 59 -6.09 17.84 2.19
CA LEU A 59 -7.43 17.95 1.63
C LEU A 59 -7.65 19.28 0.91
N PHE A 60 -7.20 20.39 1.51
CA PHE A 60 -7.29 21.72 0.92
C PHE A 60 -6.48 21.83 -0.37
N ILE A 61 -5.21 21.41 -0.37
CA ILE A 61 -4.36 21.47 -1.58
C ILE A 61 -4.96 20.61 -2.68
N HIS A 62 -5.41 19.39 -2.36
CA HIS A 62 -5.96 18.47 -3.35
C HIS A 62 -7.31 18.94 -3.89
N SER A 63 -8.13 19.62 -3.08
CA SER A 63 -9.38 20.20 -3.57
C SER A 63 -9.14 21.42 -4.44
N MET A 64 -8.04 22.17 -4.24
CA MET A 64 -7.68 23.30 -5.10
C MET A 64 -7.17 22.87 -6.49
N LEU A 65 -6.52 21.71 -6.64
CA LEU A 65 -5.96 21.28 -7.93
C LEU A 65 -6.97 21.32 -9.11
N PRO A 66 -8.19 20.77 -9.02
CA PRO A 66 -9.13 20.85 -10.14
C PRO A 66 -9.60 22.29 -10.42
N LEU A 67 -9.68 23.14 -9.39
CA LEU A 67 -10.09 24.54 -9.54
C LEU A 67 -8.98 25.35 -10.20
N ASP A 68 -7.74 25.16 -9.76
CA ASP A 68 -6.54 25.79 -10.32
C ASP A 68 -6.38 25.43 -11.81
N TYR A 69 -6.70 24.19 -12.20
CA TYR A 69 -6.73 23.78 -13.60
C TYR A 69 -7.70 24.62 -14.45
N ILE A 70 -8.94 24.76 -13.98
CA ILE A 70 -9.98 25.56 -14.66
C ILE A 70 -9.56 27.04 -14.69
N MET A 71 -9.02 27.55 -13.59
CA MET A 71 -8.54 28.93 -13.49
C MET A 71 -7.41 29.21 -14.49
N GLY A 72 -6.44 28.30 -14.63
CA GLY A 72 -5.39 28.44 -15.63
C GLY A 72 -5.94 28.39 -17.06
N LEU A 73 -6.89 27.49 -17.35
CA LEU A 73 -7.54 27.45 -18.67
C LEU A 73 -8.32 28.73 -19.00
N MET A 74 -8.96 29.35 -18.02
CA MET A 74 -9.58 30.67 -18.18
C MET A 74 -8.53 31.75 -18.46
N PHE A 75 -7.42 31.74 -17.73
CA PHE A 75 -6.35 32.72 -17.89
C PHE A 75 -5.67 32.68 -19.27
N TYR A 76 -5.46 31.48 -19.82
CA TYR A 76 -4.93 31.31 -21.19
C TYR A 76 -5.98 31.52 -22.30
N GLY A 77 -7.22 31.88 -21.94
CA GLY A 77 -8.29 32.14 -22.90
C GLY A 77 -8.80 30.88 -23.62
N HIS A 78 -8.49 29.69 -23.09
CA HIS A 78 -9.00 28.43 -23.63
C HIS A 78 -10.44 28.12 -23.15
N LEU A 79 -10.86 28.74 -22.04
CA LEU A 79 -12.22 28.67 -21.52
C LEU A 79 -12.82 30.07 -21.42
N ASP A 80 -13.91 30.30 -22.16
CA ASP A 80 -14.72 31.51 -22.05
C ASP A 80 -16.02 31.17 -21.29
N VAL A 81 -15.90 31.08 -19.96
CA VAL A 81 -17.02 30.72 -19.08
C VAL A 81 -18.15 31.74 -19.18
N GLY A 82 -17.85 33.01 -19.49
CA GLY A 82 -18.86 34.04 -19.73
C GLY A 82 -19.76 33.67 -20.89
N LYS A 83 -19.19 33.31 -22.05
CA LYS A 83 -19.99 32.85 -23.20
C LYS A 83 -20.79 31.58 -22.89
N TRP A 84 -20.24 30.65 -22.13
CA TRP A 84 -20.97 29.42 -21.78
C TRP A 84 -22.18 29.70 -20.89
N VAL A 85 -22.06 30.65 -19.96
CA VAL A 85 -23.14 31.07 -19.07
C VAL A 85 -24.20 31.88 -19.83
N TYR A 86 -23.81 32.80 -20.71
CA TYR A 86 -24.76 33.71 -21.38
C TYR A 86 -25.36 33.14 -22.67
N SER A 87 -24.56 32.42 -23.47
CA SER A 87 -24.94 31.93 -24.79
C SER A 87 -25.35 30.46 -24.80
N GLY A 88 -25.07 29.71 -23.72
CA GLY A 88 -25.46 28.30 -23.58
C GLY A 88 -24.76 27.34 -24.54
N GLU A 89 -23.65 27.75 -25.17
CA GLU A 89 -22.96 27.00 -26.22
C GLU A 89 -22.42 25.64 -25.75
N ASN A 90 -22.07 25.52 -24.45
CA ASN A 90 -21.55 24.29 -23.87
C ASN A 90 -22.06 24.04 -22.44
N PRO A 91 -23.26 23.44 -22.29
CA PRO A 91 -23.85 23.18 -20.98
C PRO A 91 -23.06 22.14 -20.17
N ILE A 92 -22.40 21.19 -20.82
CA ILE A 92 -21.61 20.14 -20.14
C ILE A 92 -20.38 20.73 -19.47
N GLY A 93 -19.63 21.59 -20.19
CA GLY A 93 -18.47 22.28 -19.64
C GLY A 93 -18.85 23.16 -18.44
N LEU A 94 -19.99 23.85 -18.52
CA LEU A 94 -20.52 24.64 -17.42
C LEU A 94 -20.87 23.78 -16.19
N ILE A 95 -21.51 22.61 -16.38
CA ILE A 95 -21.80 21.67 -15.29
C ILE A 95 -20.50 21.23 -14.60
N ILE A 96 -19.43 20.94 -15.35
CA ILE A 96 -18.13 20.55 -14.79
C ILE A 96 -17.54 21.69 -13.95
N VAL A 97 -17.56 22.93 -14.47
CA VAL A 97 -17.05 24.11 -13.74
C VAL A 97 -17.84 24.34 -12.44
N VAL A 98 -19.17 24.24 -12.50
CA VAL A 98 -20.02 24.36 -11.31
C VAL A 98 -19.73 23.23 -10.33
N PHE A 99 -19.59 21.99 -10.78
CA PHE A 99 -19.31 20.86 -9.90
C PHE A 99 -17.96 21.00 -9.18
N VAL A 100 -16.91 21.42 -9.91
CA VAL A 100 -15.59 21.63 -9.33
C VAL A 100 -15.61 22.78 -8.31
N THR A 101 -16.20 23.92 -8.65
CA THR A 101 -16.29 25.08 -7.74
C THR A 101 -17.14 24.79 -6.50
N VAL A 102 -18.27 24.10 -6.65
CA VAL A 102 -19.08 23.67 -5.50
C VAL A 102 -18.33 22.66 -4.64
N GLY A 103 -17.60 21.73 -5.26
CA GLY A 103 -16.76 20.75 -4.55
C GLY A 103 -15.68 21.41 -3.70
N THR A 104 -14.96 22.40 -4.24
CA THR A 104 -13.93 23.13 -3.48
C THR A 104 -14.53 23.94 -2.33
N LEU A 105 -15.63 24.66 -2.57
CA LEU A 105 -16.35 25.40 -1.54
C LEU A 105 -16.88 24.48 -0.43
N TYR A 106 -17.37 23.29 -0.78
CA TYR A 106 -17.80 22.30 0.21
C TYR A 106 -16.65 21.85 1.10
N THR A 107 -15.48 21.54 0.53
CA THR A 107 -14.30 21.15 1.33
C THR A 107 -13.85 22.28 2.25
N LEU A 108 -13.86 23.53 1.78
CA LEU A 108 -13.56 24.71 2.60
C LEU A 108 -14.55 24.86 3.74
N ASN A 109 -15.85 24.71 3.48
CA ASN A 109 -16.88 24.76 4.51
C ASN A 109 -16.65 23.67 5.57
N LYS A 110 -16.31 22.44 5.16
CA LYS A 110 -15.96 21.37 6.12
C LYS A 110 -14.74 21.69 6.97
N ILE A 111 -13.70 22.28 6.38
CA ILE A 111 -12.52 22.71 7.13
C ILE A 111 -12.88 23.79 8.16
N CYS A 112 -13.69 24.77 7.76
CA CYS A 112 -14.19 25.80 8.67
C CYS A 112 -15.07 25.22 9.79
N GLU A 113 -15.96 24.28 9.46
CA GLU A 113 -16.80 23.57 10.43
C GLU A 113 -15.95 22.84 11.46
N TRP A 114 -14.91 22.11 11.02
CA TRP A 114 -13.97 21.44 11.93
C TRP A 114 -13.20 22.41 12.81
N TYR A 115 -12.79 23.55 12.25
CA TYR A 115 -12.08 24.58 13.01
C TYR A 115 -12.98 25.19 14.10
N ILE A 116 -14.24 25.49 13.79
CA ILE A 116 -15.21 26.07 14.73
C ILE A 116 -15.52 25.10 15.88
N HIS A 117 -15.62 23.80 15.60
CA HIS A 117 -15.92 22.76 16.59
C HIS A 117 -14.67 22.16 17.24
N ASN A 118 -13.55 22.91 17.31
CA ASN A 118 -12.30 22.46 17.94
C ASN A 118 -11.84 21.06 17.50
N TRP A 119 -12.05 20.72 16.23
CA TRP A 119 -11.69 19.44 15.61
C TRP A 119 -12.47 18.20 16.11
N GLU A 120 -13.48 18.34 16.95
CA GLU A 120 -14.23 17.18 17.50
C GLU A 120 -14.94 16.37 16.41
N SER A 121 -15.50 17.06 15.42
CA SER A 121 -16.16 16.44 14.26
C SER A 121 -15.19 15.99 13.16
N HIS A 122 -13.88 16.16 13.37
CA HIS A 122 -12.87 15.68 12.42
C HIS A 122 -12.80 14.15 12.44
N PRO A 123 -12.65 13.47 11.29
CA PRO A 123 -12.63 12.00 11.23
C PRO A 123 -11.60 11.33 12.14
N ILE A 124 -10.44 11.96 12.36
CA ILE A 124 -9.41 11.46 13.29
C ILE A 124 -9.88 11.54 14.74
N ALA A 125 -10.51 12.66 15.14
CA ALA A 125 -11.05 12.81 16.49
C ALA A 125 -12.21 11.84 16.74
N GLN A 126 -13.07 11.63 15.74
CA GLN A 126 -14.13 10.64 15.80
C GLN A 126 -13.59 9.20 15.95
N ASN A 127 -12.52 8.85 15.22
CA ASN A 127 -11.87 7.55 15.38
C ASN A 127 -11.32 7.37 16.81
N LEU A 128 -10.67 8.41 17.35
CA LEU A 128 -10.17 8.40 18.74
C LEU A 128 -11.30 8.36 19.77
N SER A 129 -12.44 8.96 19.49
CA SER A 129 -13.60 8.99 20.38
C SER A 129 -14.18 7.59 20.64
N VAL A 130 -13.91 6.61 19.78
CA VAL A 130 -14.28 5.20 20.02
C VAL A 130 -13.55 4.61 21.24
N TYR A 131 -12.39 5.18 21.58
CA TYR A 131 -11.58 4.79 22.72
C TYR A 131 -11.79 5.67 23.95
N SER A 132 -12.63 6.71 23.82
CA SER A 132 -13.09 7.54 24.93
C SER A 132 -14.12 6.76 25.77
N ASN A 133 -13.89 6.71 27.07
CA ASN A 133 -14.86 6.20 28.06
C ASN A 133 -15.58 7.40 28.70
N ASN A 134 -16.65 7.17 29.48
CA ASN A 134 -17.50 8.22 30.06
C ASN A 134 -16.77 9.38 30.78
N ASN A 135 -15.54 9.16 31.28
CA ASN A 135 -14.75 10.16 31.99
C ASN A 135 -13.50 10.65 31.22
N ILE A 136 -13.23 10.11 30.04
CA ILE A 136 -11.98 10.33 29.28
C ILE A 136 -12.38 10.96 27.96
N SER A 137 -11.91 12.18 27.67
CA SER A 137 -12.15 12.82 26.38
C SER A 137 -11.27 12.23 25.28
N TRP A 138 -11.61 12.45 24.01
CA TRP A 138 -10.75 12.04 22.89
C TRP A 138 -9.38 12.75 22.94
N LEU A 139 -9.30 13.93 23.57
CA LEU A 139 -8.07 14.69 23.79
C LEU A 139 -7.12 13.96 24.75
N ASP A 140 -7.66 13.28 25.77
CA ASP A 140 -6.86 12.49 26.71
C ASP A 140 -6.27 11.26 26.01
N VAL A 141 -7.07 10.56 25.20
CA VAL A 141 -6.59 9.46 24.34
C VAL A 141 -5.50 9.95 23.38
N ALA A 142 -5.70 11.14 22.79
CA ALA A 142 -4.69 11.76 21.93
C ALA A 142 -3.40 12.09 22.70
N ALA A 143 -3.50 12.57 23.94
CA ALA A 143 -2.36 12.86 24.80
C ALA A 143 -1.57 11.59 25.17
N ASP A 144 -2.27 10.49 25.45
CA ASP A 144 -1.67 9.18 25.71
C ASP A 144 -0.91 8.67 24.49
N ILE A 145 -1.52 8.73 23.29
CA ILE A 145 -0.85 8.37 22.04
C ILE A 145 0.37 9.26 21.79
N ASN A 146 0.26 10.58 22.01
CA ASN A 146 1.39 11.50 21.84
C ASN A 146 2.55 11.15 22.78
N LYS A 147 2.25 10.81 24.04
CA LYS A 147 3.25 10.40 25.03
C LYS A 147 3.94 9.09 24.64
N GLU A 148 3.18 8.14 24.10
CA GLU A 148 3.70 6.84 23.68
C GLU A 148 4.51 6.94 22.38
N TYR A 149 4.06 7.75 21.42
CA TYR A 149 4.77 8.00 20.16
C TYR A 149 6.13 8.67 20.37
N ARG A 150 6.33 9.39 21.48
CA ARG A 150 7.64 9.98 21.84
C ARG A 150 8.69 8.94 22.25
N ARG A 151 8.28 7.71 22.57
CA ARG A 151 9.22 6.64 22.96
C ARG A 151 10.07 6.23 21.77
N VAL A 152 11.32 5.85 22.05
CA VAL A 152 12.28 5.40 21.03
C VAL A 152 11.91 4.00 20.51
N ASP A 153 11.29 3.18 21.35
CA ASP A 153 10.86 1.81 21.05
C ASP A 153 9.53 1.81 20.29
N LYS A 154 9.49 2.43 19.12
CA LYS A 154 8.36 2.40 18.18
C LYS A 154 8.84 1.81 16.86
N THR A 155 7.99 1.01 16.22
CA THR A 155 8.26 0.53 14.86
C THR A 155 7.50 1.43 13.87
N ASP A 156 8.24 2.02 12.93
CA ASP A 156 7.69 2.87 11.88
C ASP A 156 8.01 2.24 10.53
N ILE A 157 6.99 1.64 9.91
CA ILE A 157 7.11 0.90 8.65
C ILE A 157 6.39 1.67 7.54
N ILE A 158 7.14 2.01 6.50
CA ILE A 158 6.61 2.71 5.32
C ILE A 158 6.18 1.67 4.29
N THR A 159 4.87 1.48 4.13
CA THR A 159 4.31 0.54 3.15
C THR A 159 4.42 1.06 1.71
N ASN A 160 3.98 2.30 1.49
CA ASN A 160 3.96 2.96 0.18
C ASN A 160 4.37 4.43 0.37
N GLY A 161 4.55 5.19 -0.72
CA GLY A 161 4.93 6.61 -0.66
C GLY A 161 3.97 7.50 0.15
N VAL A 162 2.73 7.05 0.37
CA VAL A 162 1.66 7.80 1.05
C VAL A 162 1.12 7.13 2.32
N THR A 163 1.38 5.84 2.54
CA THR A 163 0.85 5.09 3.69
C THR A 163 1.98 4.60 4.59
N ARG A 164 1.81 4.84 5.88
CA ARG A 164 2.76 4.48 6.93
C ARG A 164 2.04 3.76 8.05
N ILE A 165 2.72 2.81 8.67
CA ILE A 165 2.21 2.04 9.79
C ILE A 165 3.14 2.26 10.95
N VAL A 166 2.57 2.66 12.08
CA VAL A 166 3.30 2.83 13.33
C VAL A 166 2.71 1.88 14.35
N ALA A 167 3.54 1.03 14.94
CA ALA A 167 3.15 0.26 16.11
C ALA A 167 3.95 0.74 17.33
N THR A 168 3.20 1.08 18.37
CA THR A 168 3.74 1.45 19.69
C THR A 168 3.51 0.29 20.65
N ASP A 169 3.59 0.49 21.96
CA ASP A 169 3.39 -0.56 22.96
C ASP A 169 1.91 -0.98 23.04
N ASN A 170 1.00 -0.02 22.96
CA ASN A 170 -0.45 -0.21 23.13
C ASN A 170 -1.26 0.10 21.88
N TRP A 171 -0.68 0.74 20.86
CA TRP A 171 -1.44 1.19 19.68
C TRP A 171 -0.86 0.62 18.39
N ILE A 172 -1.76 0.34 17.45
CA ILE A 172 -1.44 0.09 16.04
C ILE A 172 -2.11 1.21 15.26
N ILE A 173 -1.30 1.97 14.53
CA ILE A 173 -1.71 3.20 13.87
C ILE A 173 -1.42 3.07 12.38
N LYS A 174 -2.47 3.18 11.57
CA LYS A 174 -2.35 3.30 10.12
C LYS A 174 -2.54 4.75 9.72
N ILE A 175 -1.52 5.29 9.08
CA ILE A 175 -1.43 6.68 8.65
C ILE A 175 -1.60 6.71 7.13
N THR A 176 -2.63 7.41 6.66
CA THR A 176 -2.95 7.66 5.25
C THR A 176 -2.97 9.19 5.02
N PRO A 177 -2.94 9.73 3.78
CA PRO A 177 -2.92 11.18 3.58
C PRO A 177 -4.12 11.91 4.20
N TYR A 178 -5.30 11.27 4.17
CA TYR A 178 -6.56 11.88 4.63
C TYR A 178 -7.09 11.34 5.94
N LYS A 179 -6.65 10.14 6.36
CA LYS A 179 -7.21 9.42 7.50
C LYS A 179 -6.08 8.88 8.38
N LEU A 180 -6.33 8.89 9.68
CA LEU A 180 -5.51 8.22 10.68
C LEU A 180 -6.42 7.24 11.40
N GLN A 181 -6.10 5.95 11.29
CA GLN A 181 -6.86 4.87 11.91
C GLN A 181 -6.04 4.29 13.05
N VAL A 182 -6.66 4.19 14.23
CA VAL A 182 -6.00 3.70 15.44
C VAL A 182 -6.77 2.51 15.97
N ILE A 183 -6.05 1.48 16.39
CA ILE A 183 -6.61 0.38 17.17
C ILE A 183 -5.72 0.12 18.37
N HIS A 184 -6.36 0.01 19.55
CA HIS A 184 -5.67 -0.39 20.78
C HIS A 184 -5.35 -1.89 20.75
N GLN A 185 -4.10 -2.26 21.05
CA GLN A 185 -3.57 -3.61 20.92
C GLN A 185 -4.26 -4.64 21.82
N SER A 186 -4.74 -4.24 23.00
CA SER A 186 -5.50 -5.16 23.88
C SER A 186 -6.75 -5.71 23.19
N ASP A 187 -7.38 -4.88 22.36
CA ASP A 187 -8.66 -5.11 21.70
C ASP A 187 -8.45 -5.50 20.22
N ALA A 188 -7.20 -5.60 19.77
CA ALA A 188 -6.85 -5.89 18.39
C ALA A 188 -6.88 -7.40 18.10
N THR A 189 -7.47 -7.76 16.96
CA THR A 189 -7.36 -9.08 16.34
C THR A 189 -6.74 -8.89 14.96
N LEU A 190 -5.63 -9.59 14.72
CA LEU A 190 -4.82 -9.47 13.51
C LEU A 190 -4.91 -10.76 12.71
N ILE A 191 -5.43 -10.66 11.49
CA ILE A 191 -5.65 -11.83 10.62
C ILE A 191 -5.01 -11.55 9.27
N VAL A 192 -4.15 -12.45 8.79
CA VAL A 192 -3.62 -12.36 7.43
C VAL A 192 -4.73 -12.74 6.45
N ASN A 193 -5.13 -11.82 5.58
CA ASN A 193 -6.18 -12.06 4.59
C ASN A 193 -5.59 -12.61 3.28
N GLN A 194 -4.53 -11.97 2.76
CA GLN A 194 -3.98 -12.26 1.44
C GLN A 194 -2.46 -12.07 1.42
N CYS A 195 -1.81 -12.77 0.51
CA CYS A 195 -0.36 -12.71 0.29
C CYS A 195 -0.10 -12.59 -1.21
N ASP A 196 0.37 -11.42 -1.64
CA ASP A 196 0.58 -11.07 -3.04
C ASP A 196 2.07 -11.11 -3.36
N THR A 197 2.47 -11.91 -4.35
CA THR A 197 3.88 -11.96 -4.79
C THR A 197 4.01 -11.19 -6.10
N HIS A 198 4.83 -10.14 -6.09
CA HIS A 198 5.13 -9.34 -7.27
C HIS A 198 6.48 -9.71 -7.83
N LEU A 199 6.54 -10.05 -9.12
CA LEU A 199 7.76 -10.52 -9.78
C LEU A 199 8.84 -9.44 -9.96
N MET A 200 8.47 -8.16 -9.89
CA MET A 200 9.38 -7.01 -10.01
C MET A 200 8.90 -5.87 -9.11
N SER A 201 9.70 -5.51 -8.11
CA SER A 201 9.55 -4.27 -7.35
C SER A 201 10.26 -3.12 -8.05
N ALA A 202 9.66 -1.92 -8.05
CA ALA A 202 10.29 -0.71 -8.57
C ALA A 202 11.55 -0.30 -7.76
N ILE A 203 11.71 -0.79 -6.53
CA ILE A 203 12.78 -0.39 -5.60
C ILE A 203 14.00 -1.32 -5.69
N THR A 204 13.76 -2.64 -5.74
CA THR A 204 14.82 -3.66 -5.65
C THR A 204 15.00 -4.47 -6.92
N GLY A 205 14.08 -4.41 -7.88
CA GLY A 205 14.14 -5.20 -9.12
C GLY A 205 13.96 -6.73 -8.93
N ASP A 206 13.80 -7.19 -7.69
CA ASP A 206 13.61 -8.59 -7.32
C ASP A 206 12.13 -8.89 -6.99
N GLN A 207 11.77 -10.17 -6.89
CA GLN A 207 10.44 -10.58 -6.48
C GLN A 207 10.21 -10.22 -5.01
N VAL A 208 9.21 -9.39 -4.75
CA VAL A 208 8.79 -8.97 -3.40
C VAL A 208 7.43 -9.54 -3.07
N GLN A 209 7.28 -10.01 -1.84
CA GLN A 209 6.00 -10.51 -1.33
C GLN A 209 5.39 -9.48 -0.38
N PHE A 210 4.16 -9.08 -0.65
CA PHE A 210 3.37 -8.23 0.22
C PHE A 210 2.27 -9.03 0.90
N ILE A 211 2.01 -8.72 2.16
CA ILE A 211 1.01 -9.37 3.00
C ILE A 211 -0.04 -8.33 3.35
N ASN A 212 -1.32 -8.70 3.21
CA ASN A 212 -2.44 -7.90 3.67
C ASN A 212 -2.94 -8.48 5.00
N ILE A 213 -2.72 -7.74 6.09
CA ILE A 213 -3.13 -8.06 7.45
C ILE A 213 -4.34 -7.21 7.80
N GLN A 214 -5.48 -7.85 8.08
CA GLN A 214 -6.66 -7.17 8.57
C GLN A 214 -6.59 -6.99 10.08
N VAL A 215 -6.68 -5.73 10.52
CA VAL A 215 -6.74 -5.34 11.92
C VAL A 215 -8.19 -5.05 12.27
N LYS A 216 -8.77 -5.85 13.16
CA LYS A 216 -10.12 -5.64 13.72
C LYS A 216 -10.02 -5.29 15.19
N SER A 217 -10.87 -4.39 15.64
CA SER A 217 -11.09 -4.14 17.06
C SER A 217 -12.24 -5.01 17.56
N MET A 218 -12.19 -5.42 18.84
CA MET A 218 -13.34 -6.05 19.50
C MET A 218 -14.52 -5.07 19.71
N ARG A 219 -14.26 -3.75 19.66
CA ARG A 219 -15.31 -2.73 19.77
C ARG A 219 -16.06 -2.60 18.45
N ALA A 220 -17.37 -2.84 18.46
CA ALA A 220 -18.21 -2.79 17.26
C ALA A 220 -18.25 -1.41 16.56
N THR A 221 -17.92 -0.34 17.29
CA THR A 221 -17.88 1.04 16.78
C THR A 221 -16.57 1.41 16.09
N ALA A 222 -15.52 0.59 16.22
CA ALA A 222 -14.23 0.85 15.57
C ALA A 222 -14.20 0.25 14.16
N GLU A 223 -13.88 1.07 13.16
CA GLU A 223 -13.74 0.62 11.78
C GLU A 223 -12.49 -0.27 11.63
N PRO A 224 -12.62 -1.49 11.08
CA PRO A 224 -11.46 -2.32 10.77
C PRO A 224 -10.66 -1.72 9.61
N PHE A 225 -9.36 -2.01 9.58
CA PHE A 225 -8.50 -1.58 8.48
C PHE A 225 -7.49 -2.63 8.10
N ASP A 226 -7.12 -2.64 6.81
CA ASP A 226 -6.12 -3.55 6.28
C ASP A 226 -4.75 -2.87 6.21
N ILE A 227 -3.74 -3.54 6.72
CA ILE A 227 -2.33 -3.21 6.64
C ILE A 227 -1.73 -3.99 5.48
N ARG A 228 -1.08 -3.31 4.54
CA ARG A 228 -0.21 -3.97 3.57
C ARG A 228 1.23 -3.83 4.04
N LEU A 229 1.99 -4.92 4.04
CA LEU A 229 3.34 -4.96 4.58
C LEU A 229 4.25 -5.82 3.69
N ASN A 230 5.53 -5.47 3.58
CA ASN A 230 6.51 -6.37 2.98
C ASN A 230 6.72 -7.59 3.89
N ALA A 231 6.89 -8.78 3.31
CA ALA A 231 7.21 -9.99 4.06
C ALA A 231 8.48 -9.87 4.91
N LEU A 232 9.45 -9.05 4.51
CA LEU A 232 10.67 -8.79 5.28
C LEU A 232 10.38 -8.01 6.57
N ASP A 233 9.50 -7.01 6.51
CA ASP A 233 9.14 -6.15 7.64
C ASP A 233 8.12 -6.81 8.58
N PHE A 234 7.59 -7.98 8.18
CA PHE A 234 6.63 -8.75 8.99
C PHE A 234 7.18 -9.10 10.36
N LYS A 235 8.47 -9.45 10.44
CA LYS A 235 9.08 -9.83 11.71
C LYS A 235 9.13 -8.64 12.68
N GLU A 236 9.46 -7.45 12.19
CA GLU A 236 9.50 -6.23 13.01
C GLU A 236 8.13 -5.89 13.59
N LEU A 237 7.06 -5.98 12.77
CA LEU A 237 5.70 -5.79 13.25
C LEU A 237 5.29 -6.90 14.24
N GLN A 238 5.64 -8.17 13.94
CA GLN A 238 5.32 -9.30 14.81
C GLN A 238 6.00 -9.19 16.17
N ASP A 239 7.26 -8.76 16.21
CA ASP A 239 8.04 -8.63 17.44
C ASP A 239 7.51 -7.49 18.32
N LYS A 240 6.90 -6.46 17.72
CA LYS A 240 6.35 -5.32 18.47
C LYS A 240 4.93 -5.53 18.99
N VAL A 241 4.11 -6.31 18.28
CA VAL A 241 2.69 -6.44 18.62
C VAL A 241 2.47 -7.50 19.70
N ILE A 242 1.71 -7.15 20.74
CA ILE A 242 1.41 -8.04 21.87
C ILE A 242 0.55 -9.25 21.44
N ARG A 243 -0.40 -9.05 20.53
CA ARG A 243 -1.34 -10.07 20.08
C ARG A 243 -0.77 -10.89 18.92
N PRO A 244 -0.92 -12.23 18.93
CA PRO A 244 -0.43 -13.06 17.83
C PRO A 244 -1.19 -12.73 16.54
N ILE A 245 -0.45 -12.64 15.44
CA ILE A 245 -1.01 -12.50 14.09
C ILE A 245 -1.47 -13.89 13.61
N ILE A 246 -2.76 -14.04 13.38
CA ILE A 246 -3.37 -15.30 12.94
C ILE A 246 -3.12 -15.45 11.44
N ILE A 247 -2.43 -16.51 11.04
CA ILE A 247 -2.18 -16.85 9.63
C ILE A 247 -3.09 -18.03 9.26
N PRO A 248 -4.11 -17.81 8.41
CA PRO A 248 -4.94 -18.90 7.90
C PRO A 248 -4.12 -19.94 7.13
N GLN A 249 -4.48 -21.22 7.26
CA GLN A 249 -3.74 -22.35 6.66
C GLN A 249 -3.69 -22.32 5.12
N ASN A 250 -4.59 -21.57 4.48
CA ASN A 250 -4.69 -21.46 3.03
C ASN A 250 -3.69 -20.46 2.41
N ILE A 251 -2.83 -19.82 3.20
CA ILE A 251 -1.94 -18.76 2.72
C ILE A 251 -0.49 -19.25 2.74
N THR A 252 0.13 -19.35 1.56
CA THR A 252 1.56 -19.64 1.40
C THR A 252 2.38 -18.40 1.73
N PHE A 253 2.71 -18.27 3.01
CA PHE A 253 3.54 -17.19 3.51
C PHE A 253 5.01 -17.61 3.58
N HIS A 254 5.87 -16.97 2.79
CA HIS A 254 7.31 -17.23 2.82
C HIS A 254 7.98 -16.19 3.73
N LYS A 255 8.23 -16.60 4.98
CA LYS A 255 8.89 -15.74 5.99
C LYS A 255 10.34 -15.43 5.65
N THR A 256 10.99 -16.34 4.93
CA THR A 256 12.41 -16.23 4.60
C THR A 256 12.70 -16.65 3.16
N LEU A 257 13.85 -16.21 2.63
CA LEU A 257 14.37 -16.66 1.34
C LEU A 257 14.58 -18.18 1.31
N LEU A 258 14.89 -18.79 2.46
CA LEU A 258 15.06 -20.22 2.60
C LEU A 258 13.72 -20.95 2.48
N ASP A 259 12.65 -20.44 3.09
CA ASP A 259 11.30 -21.02 2.95
C ASP A 259 10.84 -20.97 1.49
N ARG A 260 11.14 -19.86 0.82
CA ARG A 260 10.87 -19.68 -0.62
C ARG A 260 11.69 -20.64 -1.47
N PHE A 261 12.97 -20.82 -1.15
CA PHE A 261 13.81 -21.82 -1.80
C PHE A 261 13.25 -23.23 -1.61
N ILE A 262 12.86 -23.61 -0.39
CA ILE A 262 12.30 -24.93 -0.11
C ILE A 262 11.00 -25.16 -0.87
N SER A 263 10.10 -24.17 -0.94
CA SER A 263 8.86 -24.30 -1.69
C SER A 263 9.11 -24.45 -3.19
N THR A 264 9.95 -23.59 -3.76
CA THR A 264 10.31 -23.68 -5.18
C THR A 264 11.04 -24.98 -5.48
N PHE A 265 11.96 -25.41 -4.61
CA PHE A 265 12.66 -26.67 -4.74
C PHE A 265 11.71 -27.87 -4.68
N LYS A 266 10.75 -27.88 -3.75
CA LYS A 266 9.73 -28.95 -3.70
C LYS A 266 8.86 -28.96 -4.94
N GLU A 267 8.48 -27.80 -5.45
CA GLU A 267 7.69 -27.67 -6.68
C GLU A 267 8.47 -28.19 -7.89
N GLU A 268 9.73 -27.79 -8.06
CA GLU A 268 10.60 -28.30 -9.11
C GLU A 268 10.94 -29.79 -8.93
N ALA A 269 11.15 -30.25 -7.71
CA ALA A 269 11.37 -31.67 -7.41
C ALA A 269 10.14 -32.52 -7.73
N ASN A 270 8.92 -32.00 -7.53
CA ASN A 270 7.68 -32.69 -7.89
C ASN A 270 7.46 -32.76 -9.41
N LYS A 271 8.07 -31.85 -10.19
CA LYS A 271 8.08 -31.93 -11.66
C LYS A 271 9.06 -33.00 -12.17
N ASN A 272 9.98 -33.48 -11.33
CA ASN A 272 10.88 -34.55 -11.74
C ASN A 272 10.11 -35.87 -11.90
N PRO A 273 10.31 -36.59 -13.01
CA PRO A 273 9.71 -37.90 -13.20
C PRO A 273 10.22 -38.87 -12.13
N VAL A 274 9.28 -39.56 -11.47
CA VAL A 274 9.61 -40.60 -10.48
C VAL A 274 10.00 -41.87 -11.22
N TYR A 275 11.30 -42.17 -11.26
CA TYR A 275 11.80 -43.41 -11.85
C TYR A 275 11.63 -44.57 -10.88
N ASN A 276 10.76 -45.52 -11.21
CA ASN A 276 10.68 -46.78 -10.47
C ASN A 276 11.96 -47.59 -10.70
N THR A 277 12.49 -48.20 -9.64
CA THR A 277 13.74 -48.99 -9.61
C THR A 277 13.79 -50.13 -10.65
N ALA A 278 12.65 -50.56 -11.20
CA ALA A 278 12.59 -51.51 -12.31
C ALA A 278 13.15 -50.95 -13.64
N GLN A 279 13.08 -49.64 -13.88
CA GLN A 279 13.64 -49.00 -15.08
C GLN A 279 15.14 -48.73 -14.97
N VAL A 280 15.66 -48.51 -13.75
CA VAL A 280 17.11 -48.37 -13.52
C VAL A 280 17.83 -49.69 -13.82
N SER A 281 17.20 -50.83 -13.53
CA SER A 281 17.72 -52.16 -13.94
C SER A 281 17.82 -52.29 -15.45
N ASN A 282 16.86 -51.76 -16.22
CA ASN A 282 16.92 -51.79 -17.69
C ASN A 282 17.96 -50.83 -18.27
N ILE A 283 18.14 -49.63 -17.71
CA ILE A 283 19.18 -48.69 -18.19
C ILE A 283 20.58 -49.19 -17.82
N ALA A 284 20.76 -49.73 -16.62
CA ALA A 284 22.01 -50.38 -16.21
C ALA A 284 22.26 -51.65 -17.05
N ALA A 285 21.23 -52.45 -17.36
CA ALA A 285 21.34 -53.62 -18.22
C ALA A 285 21.69 -53.24 -19.66
N ILE A 286 21.12 -52.15 -20.22
CA ILE A 286 21.46 -51.66 -21.57
C ILE A 286 22.90 -51.14 -21.61
N ILE A 287 23.37 -50.44 -20.58
CA ILE A 287 24.78 -50.00 -20.48
C ILE A 287 25.71 -51.22 -20.33
N TYR A 288 25.34 -52.22 -19.54
CA TYR A 288 26.12 -53.45 -19.40
C TYR A 288 26.14 -54.25 -20.71
N PHE A 289 25.03 -54.34 -21.44
CA PHE A 289 24.94 -55.05 -22.72
C PHE A 289 25.72 -54.37 -23.84
N THR A 290 25.80 -53.04 -23.81
CA THR A 290 26.52 -52.24 -24.83
C THR A 290 28.03 -52.22 -24.57
N ILE A 291 28.46 -52.36 -23.31
CA ILE A 291 29.89 -52.33 -22.95
C ILE A 291 30.51 -53.75 -22.91
N PHE A 292 29.74 -54.80 -22.58
CA PHE A 292 30.28 -56.15 -22.32
C PHE A 292 29.90 -57.25 -23.32
N SER A 293 29.25 -56.97 -24.47
CA SER A 293 29.09 -57.98 -25.53
C SER A 293 30.25 -57.94 -26.53
N PRO A 294 31.12 -58.98 -26.59
CA PRO A 294 32.15 -59.08 -27.61
C PRO A 294 31.55 -59.48 -28.96
N VAL A 295 32.02 -58.80 -29.99
CA VAL A 295 31.82 -59.06 -31.42
C VAL A 295 32.00 -60.54 -31.74
N TYR A 296 30.98 -61.19 -32.29
CA TYR A 296 31.14 -62.43 -33.04
C TYR A 296 30.49 -62.28 -34.43
N GLN A 297 31.34 -62.11 -35.42
CA GLN A 297 31.10 -62.30 -36.86
C GLN A 297 32.15 -63.32 -37.33
N PRO A 298 32.06 -63.94 -38.53
CA PRO A 298 30.92 -64.16 -39.43
C PRO A 298 30.97 -65.61 -40.04
N GLY A 299 30.14 -65.92 -41.05
CA GLY A 299 30.63 -66.71 -42.20
C GLY A 299 29.86 -67.97 -42.64
N SER A 300 29.05 -67.79 -43.68
CA SER A 300 28.82 -68.64 -44.88
C SER A 300 29.05 -70.16 -44.86
N ALA A 301 28.05 -70.91 -45.33
CA ALA A 301 28.07 -71.87 -46.45
C ALA A 301 26.80 -72.75 -46.35
N TYR A 302 25.83 -72.59 -47.26
CA TYR A 302 25.61 -73.44 -48.44
C TYR A 302 25.22 -74.90 -48.15
N ASP A 303 24.05 -75.24 -48.69
CA ASP A 303 23.61 -76.52 -49.25
C ASP A 303 23.42 -77.74 -48.34
N SER A 304 22.19 -78.27 -48.31
CA SER A 304 21.73 -79.37 -49.18
C SER A 304 20.74 -80.33 -48.50
N TYR A 305 19.57 -80.43 -49.12
CA TYR A 305 18.68 -81.60 -49.32
C TYR A 305 18.42 -82.60 -48.16
N LEU A 306 17.20 -82.55 -47.61
CA LEU A 306 16.11 -83.51 -47.86
C LEU A 306 14.81 -83.06 -47.18
#